data_AF-V8BK41-F1
#
_entry.id   AF-V8BK41-F1
#
_cell.length_a   1.000
_cell.length_b   1.000
_cell.length_c   1.000
_cell.angle_alpha   90.00
_cell.angle_beta   90.00
_cell.angle_gamma   90.00
#
_symmetry.space_group_name_H-M   'P 1'
#
loop_
_entity.id
_entity.type
_entity.pdbx_description
1 polymer ?
#
loop_
_entity_poly.entity_id
_entity_poly.type
_entity_poly.pdbx_seq_one_letter_code
_entity_poly.pdbx_strand_id
1 'polypeptide(L)'
;MNKKEPMSLSEHYNLRYTLNGVVWLIYAVINLLPNNIVTKVLCIVALIMAIITSCIALFVKADADDEMSILHISKAKAMTLDITVSLFLIIGVGSVVLGNMVVNIAKLYPFVIGVVQLLTGILFWLEERTSD
;
A
#
# COMPACT_ATOMS: atom_id res chain seq x y z
N MET A 1 3.72 27.09 -21.63
CA MET A 1 3.45 25.70 -21.18
C MET A 1 4.50 25.38 -20.12
N ASN A 2 4.14 25.45 -18.84
CA ASN A 2 5.10 25.24 -17.76
C ASN A 2 5.47 23.75 -17.76
N LYS A 3 6.69 23.41 -18.18
CA LYS A 3 7.18 22.02 -18.12
C LYS A 3 7.27 21.69 -16.63
N LYS A 4 6.28 20.95 -16.11
CA LYS A 4 6.40 20.34 -14.79
C LYS A 4 7.64 19.46 -14.85
N GLU A 5 8.61 19.75 -14.00
CA GLU A 5 9.76 18.88 -13.82
C GLU A 5 9.25 17.48 -13.48
N PRO A 6 9.85 16.43 -14.07
CA PRO A 6 9.53 15.05 -13.72
C PRO A 6 9.72 14.86 -12.21
N MET A 7 8.81 14.08 -11.61
CA MET A 7 8.92 13.73 -10.19
C MET A 7 10.09 12.76 -10.03
N SER A 8 10.90 12.95 -8.98
CA SER A 8 12.00 12.02 -8.71
C SER A 8 11.45 10.62 -8.44
N LEU A 9 12.23 9.60 -8.76
CA LEU A 9 11.78 8.21 -8.69
C LEU A 9 11.42 7.77 -7.26
N SER A 10 12.21 8.21 -6.28
CA SER A 10 11.95 7.97 -4.86
C SER A 10 10.68 8.68 -4.39
N GLU A 11 10.42 9.92 -4.84
CA GLU A 11 9.15 10.61 -4.54
C GLU A 11 7.95 9.91 -5.18
N HIS A 12 8.08 9.40 -6.41
CA HIS A 12 7.03 8.66 -7.09
C HIS A 12 6.67 7.38 -6.31
N TYR A 13 7.67 6.61 -5.88
CA TYR A 13 7.44 5.37 -5.13
C TYR A 13 6.98 5.61 -3.69
N ASN A 14 7.50 6.64 -3.04
CA ASN A 14 7.04 7.03 -1.71
C ASN A 14 5.58 7.50 -1.74
N LEU A 15 5.18 8.27 -2.77
CA LEU A 15 3.79 8.65 -2.99
C LEU A 15 2.89 7.43 -3.24
N ARG A 16 3.35 6.52 -4.10
CA ARG A 16 2.57 5.36 -4.56
C ARG A 16 2.37 4.28 -3.50
N TYR A 17 3.40 3.99 -2.71
CA TYR A 17 3.41 2.85 -1.79
C TYR A 17 3.32 3.27 -0.33
N THR A 18 4.13 4.23 0.10
CA THR A 18 4.14 4.67 1.50
C THR A 18 2.91 5.52 1.81
N LEU A 19 2.70 6.62 1.08
CA LEU A 19 1.59 7.54 1.33
C LEU A 19 0.23 6.88 1.09
N ASN A 20 0.07 6.19 -0.04
CA ASN A 20 -1.16 5.44 -0.32
C ASN A 20 -1.41 4.36 0.75
N GLY A 21 -0.37 3.62 1.15
CA GLY A 21 -0.47 2.63 2.22
C GLY A 21 -0.91 3.22 3.56
N VAL A 22 -0.40 4.40 3.94
CA VAL A 22 -0.86 5.13 5.13
C VAL A 22 -2.32 5.53 5.02
N VAL A 23 -2.77 6.06 3.87
CA VAL A 23 -4.18 6.43 3.65
C VAL A 23 -5.09 5.20 3.79
N TRP A 24 -4.68 4.06 3.25
CA TRP A 24 -5.39 2.78 3.41
C TRP A 24 -5.48 2.35 4.88
N LEU A 25 -4.40 2.48 5.66
CA LEU A 25 -4.43 2.16 7.08
C LEU A 25 -5.30 3.12 7.90
N ILE A 26 -5.30 4.42 7.58
CA ILE A 26 -6.20 5.38 8.20
C ILE A 26 -7.65 4.98 7.93
N TYR A 27 -7.99 4.66 6.68
CA TYR A 27 -9.31 4.13 6.35
C TYR A 27 -9.62 2.84 7.12
N ALA A 28 -8.67 1.92 7.23
CA ALA A 28 -8.81 0.67 7.96
C ALA A 28 -9.18 0.90 9.44
N VAL A 29 -8.48 1.81 10.11
CA VAL A 29 -8.74 2.18 11.52
C VAL A 29 -10.13 2.82 11.66
N ILE A 30 -10.50 3.76 10.79
CA ILE A 30 -11.81 4.42 10.85
C ILE A 30 -12.94 3.41 10.60
N ASN A 31 -12.73 2.45 9.71
CA ASN A 31 -13.70 1.40 9.37
C ASN A 31 -13.93 0.37 10.50
N LEU A 32 -13.09 0.37 11.54
CA LEU A 32 -13.33 -0.39 12.77
C LEU A 32 -14.21 0.36 13.78
N LEU A 33 -14.34 1.68 13.66
CA LEU A 33 -15.13 2.51 14.57
C LEU A 33 -16.64 2.29 14.37
N PRO A 34 -17.47 2.66 15.37
CA PRO A 34 -18.92 2.58 15.24
C PRO A 34 -19.44 3.32 14.01
N ASN A 35 -20.44 2.72 13.35
CA ASN A 35 -20.99 3.23 12.11
C ASN A 35 -21.91 4.43 12.39
N ASN A 36 -21.35 5.63 12.27
CA ASN A 36 -22.08 6.89 12.42
C ASN A 36 -21.83 7.80 11.20
N ILE A 37 -22.57 8.90 11.09
CA ILE A 37 -22.48 9.80 9.92
C ILE A 37 -21.06 10.35 9.76
N VAL A 38 -20.39 10.69 10.86
CA VAL A 38 -19.03 11.24 10.85
C VAL A 38 -18.02 10.23 10.33
N THR A 39 -18.05 8.98 10.82
CA THR A 39 -17.12 7.92 10.36
C THR A 39 -17.35 7.56 8.90
N LYS A 40 -18.61 7.56 8.42
CA LYS A 40 -18.91 7.38 6.99
C LYS A 40 -18.29 8.47 6.12
N VAL A 41 -18.45 9.74 6.51
CA VAL A 41 -17.86 10.87 5.76
C VAL A 41 -16.33 10.76 5.74
N LEU A 42 -15.70 10.45 6.87
CA LEU A 42 -14.25 10.27 6.93
C LEU A 42 -13.76 9.09 6.07
N CYS A 43 -14.47 7.96 6.07
CA CYS A 43 -14.17 6.83 5.19
C CYS A 43 -14.22 7.24 3.71
N ILE A 44 -15.27 7.98 3.30
CA ILE A 44 -15.39 8.45 1.91
C ILE A 44 -14.23 9.37 1.54
N VAL A 45 -13.86 10.31 2.42
CA VAL A 45 -12.72 11.21 2.19
C VAL A 45 -11.41 10.43 2.05
N ALA A 46 -11.15 9.46 2.92
CA ALA A 46 -9.95 8.62 2.84
C ALA A 46 -9.91 7.81 1.53
N LEU A 47 -11.03 7.23 1.11
CA LEU A 47 -11.12 6.50 -0.16
C LEU A 47 -10.89 7.40 -1.38
N ILE A 48 -11.43 8.63 -1.37
CA ILE A 48 -11.18 9.60 -2.44
C ILE A 48 -9.69 9.95 -2.50
N MET A 49 -9.03 10.16 -1.36
CA MET A 49 -7.58 10.41 -1.33
C MET A 49 -6.78 9.22 -1.87
N ALA A 50 -7.16 7.99 -1.53
CA ALA A 50 -6.52 6.78 -2.06
C ALA A 50 -6.69 6.67 -3.58
N ILE A 51 -7.85 7.04 -4.12
CA ILE A 51 -8.09 7.08 -5.57
C ILE A 51 -7.20 8.15 -6.22
N ILE A 52 -7.17 9.37 -5.69
CA ILE A 52 -6.38 10.46 -6.26
C ILE A 52 -4.89 10.11 -6.27
N THR A 53 -4.35 9.64 -5.15
CA THR A 53 -2.93 9.24 -5.06
C THR A 53 -2.60 8.09 -6.01
N SER A 54 -3.47 7.10 -6.12
CA SER A 54 -3.31 5.99 -7.08
C SER A 54 -3.34 6.49 -8.53
N CYS A 55 -4.24 7.42 -8.87
CA CYS A 55 -4.29 8.03 -10.20
C CYS A 55 -3.02 8.83 -10.51
N ILE A 56 -2.54 9.65 -9.58
CA ILE A 56 -1.29 10.41 -9.77
C ILE A 56 -0.13 9.44 -10.04
N ALA A 57 -0.04 8.36 -9.27
CA ALA A 57 0.99 7.34 -9.44
C ALA A 57 0.90 6.52 -10.75
N LEU A 58 -0.27 6.48 -11.40
CA LEU A 58 -0.44 5.80 -12.70
C LEU A 58 -0.18 6.73 -13.89
N PHE A 59 -0.49 8.03 -13.76
CA PHE A 59 -0.47 8.98 -14.88
C PHE A 59 0.75 9.93 -14.88
N VAL A 60 1.45 10.10 -13.77
CA VAL A 60 2.67 10.93 -13.72
C VAL A 60 3.88 10.06 -14.05
N LYS A 61 4.56 10.37 -15.17
CA LYS A 61 5.86 9.79 -15.51
C LYS A 61 6.91 10.28 -14.51
N ALA A 62 7.60 9.34 -13.85
CA ALA A 62 8.81 9.63 -13.09
C ALA A 62 9.98 9.92 -14.04
N ASP A 63 11.09 10.42 -13.49
CA ASP A 63 12.36 10.56 -14.21
C ASP A 63 12.79 9.27 -14.92
N ALA A 64 13.68 9.41 -15.91
CA ALA A 64 14.18 8.27 -16.70
C ALA A 64 14.66 7.15 -15.77
N ASP A 65 13.94 6.02 -15.83
CA ASP A 65 14.16 4.87 -14.96
C ASP A 65 15.63 4.41 -15.05
N ASP A 66 16.37 4.51 -13.95
CA ASP A 66 17.64 3.79 -13.80
C ASP A 66 17.29 2.30 -13.68
N GLU A 67 17.90 1.43 -14.49
CA GLU A 67 17.64 -0.02 -14.48
C GLU A 67 17.77 -0.61 -13.06
N MET A 68 18.66 -0.04 -12.24
CA MET A 68 18.86 -0.46 -10.85
C MET A 68 17.62 -0.21 -9.96
N SER A 69 16.96 0.93 -10.15
CA SER A 69 15.75 1.29 -9.39
C SER A 69 14.52 0.43 -9.77
N ILE A 70 14.40 0.05 -11.05
CA ILE A 70 13.39 -0.92 -11.52
C ILE A 70 13.61 -2.27 -10.85
N LEU A 71 14.88 -2.70 -10.77
CA LEU A 71 15.22 -3.96 -10.12
C LEU A 71 14.82 -3.94 -8.64
N HIS A 72 15.12 -2.84 -7.92
CA HIS A 72 14.79 -2.70 -6.51
C HIS A 72 13.28 -2.71 -6.24
N ILE A 73 12.50 -1.99 -7.04
CA ILE A 73 11.04 -2.01 -6.85
C ILE A 73 10.43 -3.38 -7.21
N SER A 74 10.97 -4.04 -8.24
CA SER A 74 10.51 -5.38 -8.65
C SER A 74 10.77 -6.40 -7.53
N LYS A 75 11.97 -6.35 -6.94
CA LYS A 75 12.35 -7.20 -5.82
C LYS A 75 11.53 -6.90 -4.57
N ALA A 76 11.33 -5.62 -4.23
CA ALA A 76 10.47 -5.21 -3.12
C ALA A 76 9.02 -5.71 -3.27
N LYS A 77 8.44 -5.62 -4.48
CA LYS A 77 7.10 -6.15 -4.77
C LYS A 77 7.02 -7.67 -4.64
N ALA A 78 7.99 -8.38 -5.21
CA ALA A 78 8.04 -9.84 -5.14
C ALA A 78 8.14 -10.32 -3.69
N MET A 79 9.06 -9.73 -2.91
CA MET A 79 9.22 -10.04 -1.50
C MET A 79 7.96 -9.72 -0.69
N THR A 80 7.32 -8.57 -0.95
CA THR A 80 6.06 -8.21 -0.28
C THR A 80 4.95 -9.22 -0.59
N LEU A 81 4.83 -9.67 -1.85
CA LEU A 81 3.87 -10.68 -2.25
C LEU A 81 4.12 -12.00 -1.51
N ASP A 82 5.37 -12.46 -1.48
CA ASP A 82 5.76 -13.72 -0.81
C ASP A 82 5.46 -13.66 0.70
N ILE A 83 5.77 -12.55 1.36
CA ILE A 83 5.43 -12.32 2.78
C ILE A 83 3.90 -12.37 2.97
N THR A 84 3.15 -11.70 2.10
CA THR A 84 1.69 -11.61 2.20
C THR A 84 1.04 -12.97 2.03
N VAL A 85 1.45 -13.73 1.02
CA VAL A 85 0.97 -15.11 0.79
C VAL A 85 1.30 -16.00 1.98
N SER A 86 2.52 -15.89 2.52
CA SER A 86 2.94 -16.66 3.70
C SER A 86 2.07 -16.35 4.92
N LEU A 87 1.75 -15.07 5.17
CA LEU A 87 0.86 -14.67 6.26
C LEU A 87 -0.57 -15.22 6.09
N PHE A 88 -1.12 -15.16 4.87
CA PHE A 88 -2.42 -15.75 4.58
C PHE A 88 -2.45 -17.27 4.79
N LEU A 89 -1.37 -17.97 4.42
CA LEU A 89 -1.24 -19.41 4.68
C LEU A 89 -1.22 -19.71 6.18
N ILE A 90 -0.47 -18.95 6.98
CA ILE A 90 -0.44 -19.11 8.45
C ILE A 90 -1.83 -18.89 9.05
N ILE A 91 -2.54 -17.84 8.62
CA ILE A 91 -3.92 -17.56 9.07
C ILE A 91 -4.86 -18.68 8.64
N GLY A 92 -4.71 -19.20 7.43
CA GLY A 92 -5.50 -20.32 6.90
C GLY A 92 -5.29 -21.61 7.68
N VAL A 93 -4.04 -21.95 8.02
CA VAL A 93 -3.76 -23.10 8.89
C VAL A 93 -4.38 -22.89 10.27
N GLY A 94 -4.22 -21.69 10.85
CA GLY A 94 -4.84 -21.34 12.13
C GLY A 94 -6.36 -21.46 12.11
N SER A 95 -7.03 -21.07 11.01
CA SER A 95 -8.50 -21.15 10.90
C SER A 95 -9.02 -22.58 10.83
N VAL A 96 -8.25 -23.49 10.22
CA VAL A 96 -8.58 -24.92 10.20
C VAL A 96 -8.40 -25.54 11.59
N VAL A 97 -7.33 -25.19 12.30
CA VAL A 97 -6.99 -25.77 13.61
C VAL A 97 -7.88 -25.24 14.74
N LEU A 98 -8.17 -23.95 14.76
CA LEU A 98 -8.91 -23.28 15.85
C LEU A 98 -10.43 -23.28 15.64
N GLY A 99 -10.92 -23.89 14.56
CA GLY A 99 -12.31 -23.86 14.13
C GLY A 99 -12.62 -22.63 13.28
N ASN A 100 -13.62 -22.77 12.40
CA ASN A 100 -13.99 -21.84 11.33
C ASN A 100 -14.00 -20.36 11.77
N MET A 101 -12.87 -19.67 11.59
CA MET A 101 -12.76 -18.24 11.83
C MET A 101 -13.53 -17.48 10.73
N VAL A 102 -14.63 -16.84 11.11
CA VAL A 102 -15.40 -15.98 10.21
C VAL A 102 -14.76 -14.60 10.20
N VAL A 103 -14.10 -14.25 9.09
CA VAL A 103 -13.48 -12.93 8.93
C VAL A 103 -14.35 -12.04 8.03
N ASN A 104 -14.66 -10.84 8.50
CA ASN A 104 -15.36 -9.85 7.70
C ASN A 104 -14.41 -9.21 6.69
N ILE A 105 -14.54 -9.59 5.42
CA ILE A 105 -13.70 -9.08 4.31
C ILE A 105 -13.75 -7.55 4.25
N ALA A 106 -14.93 -6.93 4.43
CA ALA A 106 -15.09 -5.48 4.38
C ALA A 106 -14.27 -4.75 5.45
N LYS A 107 -13.93 -5.42 6.55
CA LYS A 107 -13.04 -4.90 7.59
C LYS A 107 -11.58 -5.27 7.37
N LEU A 108 -11.31 -6.43 6.74
CA LEU A 108 -9.95 -6.94 6.55
C LEU A 108 -9.23 -6.32 5.35
N TYR A 109 -9.90 -6.18 4.20
CA TYR A 109 -9.26 -5.75 2.96
C TYR A 109 -8.48 -4.42 3.06
N PRO A 110 -8.93 -3.39 3.81
CA PRO A 110 -8.20 -2.13 3.90
C PRO A 110 -6.87 -2.29 4.63
N PHE A 111 -6.83 -3.16 5.65
CA PHE A 111 -5.60 -3.49 6.37
C PHE A 111 -4.62 -4.22 5.47
N VAL A 112 -5.10 -5.23 4.73
CA VAL A 112 -4.24 -6.01 3.83
C VAL A 112 -3.62 -5.10 2.78
N ILE A 113 -4.43 -4.26 2.10
CA ILE A 113 -3.92 -3.33 1.09
C ILE A 113 -2.95 -2.33 1.70
N GLY A 114 -3.29 -1.72 2.84
CA GLY A 114 -2.44 -0.73 3.48
C GLY A 114 -1.09 -1.29 3.94
N VAL A 115 -1.08 -2.47 4.56
CA VAL A 115 0.15 -3.15 5.01
C VAL A 115 1.01 -3.56 3.82
N VAL A 116 0.41 -4.13 2.76
CA VAL A 116 1.15 -4.52 1.54
C VAL A 116 1.82 -3.31 0.89
N GLN A 117 1.08 -2.21 0.73
CA GLN A 117 1.65 -1.01 0.10
C GLN A 117 2.75 -0.39 0.96
N LEU A 118 2.55 -0.30 2.28
CA LEU A 118 3.59 0.22 3.19
C LEU A 118 4.83 -0.66 3.22
N LEU A 119 4.68 -1.99 3.30
CA LEU A 119 5.81 -2.92 3.22
C LEU A 119 6.58 -2.76 1.92
N THR A 120 5.88 -2.61 0.79
CA THR A 120 6.52 -2.38 -0.52
C THR A 120 7.36 -1.10 -0.49
N GLY A 121 6.82 0.00 0.06
CA GLY A 121 7.54 1.27 0.18
C GLY A 121 8.76 1.20 1.10
N ILE A 122 8.62 0.53 2.26
CA ILE A 122 9.71 0.35 3.22
C ILE A 122 10.83 -0.52 2.62
N LEU A 123 10.49 -1.63 1.97
CA LEU A 123 11.47 -2.51 1.34
C LEU A 123 12.21 -1.80 0.22
N PHE A 124 11.50 -1.03 -0.62
CA PHE A 124 12.13 -0.21 -1.64
C PHE A 124 13.16 0.76 -1.04
N TRP A 125 12.78 1.50 0.02
CA TRP A 125 13.68 2.42 0.70
C TRP A 125 14.91 1.74 1.32
N LEU A 126 14.73 0.54 1.88
CA LEU A 126 15.84 -0.24 2.42
C LEU A 126 16.81 -0.68 1.31
N GLU A 127 16.30 -1.13 0.17
CA GLU A 127 17.14 -1.56 -0.95
C GLU A 127 17.92 -0.41 -1.59
N GLU A 128 17.28 0.76 -1.72
CA GLU A 128 17.91 1.99 -2.22
C GLU A 128 19.08 2.39 -1.29
N ARG A 129 18.89 2.32 0.03
CA ARG A 129 19.92 2.67 1.02
C ARG A 129 21.08 1.66 1.14
N THR A 130 20.86 0.40 0.79
CA THR A 130 21.93 -0.63 0.82
C THR A 130 22.79 -0.67 -0.43
N SER A 131 22.39 0.04 -1.49
CA SER A 131 23.07 0.04 -2.79
C SER A 131 23.96 1.29 -2.99
N ASP A 132 23.84 2.28 -2.10
CA ASP A 132 24.76 3.42 -1.88
C ASP A 132 25.91 3.05 -0.92
#